data_AF-A0A4R6QK79-F1
#
_entry.id   AF-A0A4R6QK79-F1
#
_cell.length_a   1.000
_cell.length_b   1.000
_cell.length_c   1.000
_cell.angle_alpha   90.00
_cell.angle_beta   90.00
_cell.angle_gamma   90.00
#
_symmetry.space_group_name_H-M   'P 1'
#
loop_
_entity.id
_entity.type
_entity.pdbx_description
1 polymer ?
#
loop_
_entity_poly.entity_id
_entity_poly.type
_entity_poly.pdbx_seq_one_letter_code
_entity_poly.pdbx_strand_id
1 'polypeptide(L)'
;MNPHVFATRRACLLIGLAGLLHWPLSALALEPAIGSPLLTVSGNVKLTNAGRLAQFDMEMLEKLPQHSFETKTPWHKGPTKFTGPLLRDILAATGASGHTLLATAVNDYRVTIPMEDAQKHDVIVVRLTNGQPMALRDKGPLLIMYPFDQQPALRSALYFSRCIWQLRGLEVQ
;
A
#
# COMPACT_ATOMS: atom_id res chain seq x y z
N MET A 1 -2.82 -60.33 -62.26
CA MET A 1 -4.20 -60.16 -62.72
C MET A 1 -4.93 -59.23 -61.76
N ASN A 2 -5.21 -58.00 -62.18
CA ASN A 2 -6.32 -57.21 -61.61
C ASN A 2 -7.64 -57.81 -62.14
N PRO A 3 -8.74 -57.71 -61.39
CA PRO A 3 -9.69 -56.66 -61.75
C PRO A 3 -10.36 -55.93 -60.58
N HIS A 4 -10.86 -54.74 -60.95
CA HIS A 4 -11.61 -53.73 -60.21
C HIS A 4 -13.01 -54.18 -59.80
N VAL A 5 -13.56 -53.62 -58.71
CA VAL A 5 -14.97 -53.13 -58.64
C VAL A 5 -15.09 -51.95 -57.64
N PHE A 6 -15.84 -50.92 -58.05
CA PHE A 6 -16.23 -49.69 -57.33
C PHE A 6 -17.32 -49.91 -56.25
N ALA A 7 -17.32 -49.14 -55.16
CA ALA A 7 -18.55 -48.62 -54.50
C ALA A 7 -18.30 -47.58 -53.37
N THR A 8 -18.49 -46.30 -53.68
CA THR A 8 -19.50 -45.38 -53.11
C THR A 8 -19.63 -45.10 -51.58
N ARG A 9 -19.45 -43.81 -51.22
CA ARG A 9 -20.05 -42.99 -50.11
C ARG A 9 -19.63 -43.38 -48.66
N ARG A 10 -19.30 -42.50 -47.71
CA ARG A 10 -19.82 -41.19 -47.29
C ARG A 10 -18.76 -40.42 -46.50
N ALA A 11 -18.89 -39.10 -46.53
CA ALA A 11 -18.18 -38.14 -45.68
C ALA A 11 -18.42 -38.36 -44.19
N CYS A 12 -17.43 -37.99 -43.36
CA CYS A 12 -17.60 -37.13 -42.20
C CYS A 12 -16.22 -36.69 -41.69
N LEU A 13 -15.93 -35.40 -41.85
CA LEU A 13 -14.87 -34.73 -41.09
C LEU A 13 -15.20 -34.82 -39.60
N LEU A 14 -14.21 -35.17 -38.77
CA LEU A 14 -14.22 -34.88 -37.35
C LEU A 14 -13.08 -33.88 -37.07
N ILE A 15 -13.44 -32.61 -36.97
CA ILE A 15 -12.61 -31.51 -36.48
C ILE A 15 -13.10 -31.15 -35.08
N GLY A 16 -12.16 -30.96 -34.15
CA GLY A 16 -12.30 -30.15 -32.91
C GLY A 16 -12.86 -30.92 -31.73
N LEU A 17 -12.38 -30.74 -30.48
CA LEU A 17 -11.96 -29.49 -29.86
C LEU A 17 -11.06 -29.82 -28.65
N ALA A 18 -9.77 -29.50 -28.70
CA ALA A 18 -8.91 -29.52 -27.52
C ALA A 18 -9.19 -28.25 -26.70
N GLY A 19 -10.08 -28.35 -25.71
CA GLY A 19 -10.35 -27.26 -24.78
C GLY A 19 -9.15 -26.98 -23.89
N LEU A 20 -8.36 -25.98 -24.23
CA LEU A 20 -7.39 -25.38 -23.32
C LEU A 20 -8.19 -24.75 -22.17
N LEU A 21 -8.11 -25.37 -20.99
CA LEU A 21 -8.60 -24.79 -19.74
C LEU A 21 -7.79 -23.52 -19.45
N HIS A 22 -8.30 -22.38 -19.91
CA HIS A 22 -7.81 -21.08 -19.52
C HIS A 22 -8.23 -20.82 -18.07
N TRP A 23 -7.36 -21.16 -17.12
CA TRP A 23 -7.52 -20.69 -15.74
C TRP A 23 -7.39 -19.16 -15.78
N PRO A 24 -8.42 -18.38 -15.40
CA PRO A 24 -8.25 -16.94 -15.34
C PRO A 24 -7.19 -16.67 -14.28
N LEU A 25 -6.10 -16.04 -14.70
CA LEU A 25 -5.12 -15.48 -13.80
C LEU A 25 -5.83 -14.31 -13.11
N SER A 26 -6.45 -14.58 -11.95
CA SER A 26 -7.00 -13.52 -11.11
C SER A 26 -5.88 -12.53 -10.86
N ALA A 27 -6.03 -11.31 -11.37
CA ALA A 27 -5.18 -10.21 -10.96
C ALA A 27 -5.26 -10.14 -9.44
N LEU A 28 -4.11 -10.19 -8.75
CA LEU A 28 -4.01 -9.99 -7.31
C LEU A 28 -4.49 -8.56 -7.01
N ALA A 29 -5.80 -8.38 -6.86
CA ALA A 29 -6.38 -7.13 -6.43
C ALA A 29 -6.21 -7.01 -4.92
N LEU A 30 -6.00 -5.80 -4.43
CA LEU A 30 -6.02 -5.54 -3.00
C LEU A 30 -7.44 -5.86 -2.48
N GLU A 31 -7.55 -6.40 -1.27
CA GLU A 31 -8.86 -6.65 -0.66
C GLU A 31 -9.68 -5.33 -0.60
N PRO A 32 -10.99 -5.35 -0.86
CA PRO A 32 -11.81 -4.16 -0.74
C PRO A 32 -11.86 -3.67 0.71
N ALA A 33 -11.76 -2.36 0.90
CA ALA A 33 -12.02 -1.74 2.20
C ALA A 33 -13.50 -1.94 2.58
N ILE A 34 -13.76 -2.44 3.78
CA ILE A 34 -15.10 -2.67 4.31
C ILE A 34 -15.57 -1.43 5.07
N GLY A 35 -14.65 -0.77 5.78
CA GLY A 35 -14.89 0.48 6.50
C GLY A 35 -14.66 1.73 5.65
N SER A 36 -14.81 2.90 6.28
CA SER A 36 -14.45 4.18 5.68
C SER A 36 -12.95 4.22 5.34
N PRO A 37 -12.57 4.52 4.09
CA PRO A 37 -11.17 4.68 3.71
C PRO A 37 -10.49 5.76 4.55
N LEU A 38 -9.34 5.42 5.15
CA LEU A 38 -8.51 6.34 5.95
C LEU A 38 -7.27 6.78 5.19
N LEU A 39 -6.66 5.86 4.42
CA LEU A 39 -5.50 6.14 3.60
C LEU A 39 -5.80 5.75 2.15
N THR A 40 -5.55 6.67 1.23
CA THR A 40 -5.59 6.38 -0.21
C THR A 40 -4.18 6.47 -0.79
N VAL A 41 -3.75 5.41 -1.47
CA VAL A 41 -2.52 5.38 -2.25
C VAL A 41 -2.87 5.44 -3.74
N SER A 42 -2.23 6.35 -4.46
CA SER A 42 -2.49 6.63 -5.87
C SER A 42 -1.19 6.81 -6.66
N GLY A 43 -1.30 7.13 -7.95
CA GLY A 43 -0.15 7.32 -8.84
C GLY A 43 0.32 5.99 -9.43
N ASN A 44 1.62 5.72 -9.34
CA ASN A 44 2.22 4.51 -9.89
C ASN A 44 2.08 3.30 -8.93
N VAL A 45 0.85 2.80 -8.83
CA VAL A 45 0.45 1.60 -8.07
C VAL A 45 -0.18 0.55 -8.98
N LYS A 46 0.00 -0.73 -8.64
CA LYS A 46 -0.46 -1.87 -9.46
C LYS A 46 -1.63 -2.63 -8.85
N LEU A 47 -1.67 -2.72 -7.52
CA LEU A 47 -2.67 -3.48 -6.77
C LEU A 47 -3.65 -2.47 -6.16
N THR A 48 -4.87 -2.42 -6.70
CA THR A 48 -5.91 -1.44 -6.34
C THR A 48 -7.19 -2.15 -5.93
N ASN A 49 -8.05 -1.44 -5.19
CA ASN A 49 -9.37 -1.92 -4.77
C ASN A 49 -10.51 -0.91 -5.00
N ALA A 50 -10.18 0.30 -5.49
CA ALA A 50 -11.14 1.34 -5.82
C ALA A 50 -10.74 2.02 -7.15
N GLY A 51 -11.01 1.35 -8.27
CA GLY A 51 -10.58 1.81 -9.59
C GLY A 51 -9.05 1.88 -9.69
N ARG A 52 -8.50 3.08 -9.87
CA ARG A 52 -7.04 3.32 -9.90
C ARG A 52 -6.42 3.63 -8.53
N LEU A 53 -7.19 3.47 -7.46
CA LEU A 53 -6.79 3.81 -6.10
C LEU A 53 -6.67 2.55 -5.25
N ALA A 54 -5.66 2.52 -4.39
CA ALA A 54 -5.57 1.55 -3.30
C ALA A 54 -6.00 2.24 -2.00
N GLN A 55 -7.13 1.82 -1.46
CA GLN A 55 -7.73 2.39 -0.25
C GLN A 55 -7.55 1.42 0.92
N PHE A 56 -7.13 1.96 2.05
CA PHE A 56 -7.00 1.22 3.30
C PHE A 56 -7.95 1.82 4.34
N ASP A 57 -8.80 0.98 4.90
CA ASP A 57 -9.46 1.27 6.18
C ASP A 57 -8.54 0.89 7.36
N MET A 58 -9.02 1.09 8.59
CA MET A 58 -8.22 0.76 9.78
C MET A 58 -7.93 -0.75 9.89
N GLU A 59 -8.89 -1.61 9.54
CA GLU A 59 -8.73 -3.07 9.66
C GLU A 59 -7.62 -3.56 8.71
N MET A 60 -7.59 -3.06 7.48
CA MET A 60 -6.52 -3.35 6.53
C MET A 60 -5.15 -2.90 7.05
N LEU A 61 -5.07 -1.71 7.66
CA LEU A 61 -3.81 -1.22 8.25
C LEU A 61 -3.36 -2.04 9.47
N GLU A 62 -4.30 -2.60 10.23
CA GLU A 62 -4.02 -3.45 11.39
C GLU A 62 -3.54 -4.85 11.00
N LYS A 63 -3.98 -5.37 9.85
CA LYS A 63 -3.55 -6.66 9.30
C LYS A 63 -2.10 -6.67 8.81
N LEU A 64 -1.55 -5.50 8.45
CA LEU A 64 -0.13 -5.37 8.11
C LEU A 64 0.76 -5.59 9.34
N PRO A 65 2.01 -6.04 9.18
CA PRO A 65 2.95 -6.16 10.30
C PRO A 65 3.05 -4.87 11.10
N GLN A 66 2.82 -4.95 12.42
CA GLN A 66 2.84 -3.78 13.29
C GLN A 66 4.20 -3.60 13.94
N HIS A 67 4.73 -2.38 13.88
CA HIS A 67 6.00 -2.00 14.49
C HIS A 67 5.79 -0.95 15.57
N SER A 68 6.75 -0.83 16.48
CA SER A 68 6.71 0.20 17.52
C SER A 68 8.10 0.69 17.87
N PHE A 69 8.22 2.00 18.11
CA PHE A 69 9.39 2.59 18.71
C PHE A 69 9.01 3.76 19.61
N GLU A 70 9.93 4.12 20.49
CA GLU A 70 9.83 5.29 21.35
C GLU A 70 10.88 6.31 20.93
N THR A 71 10.49 7.58 20.79
CA THR A 71 11.42 8.64 20.40
C THR A 71 11.00 9.98 21.00
N LYS A 72 11.97 10.85 21.27
CA LYS A 72 11.72 12.24 21.64
C LYS A 72 11.47 13.07 20.40
N THR A 73 10.37 13.81 20.43
CA THR A 73 9.98 14.72 19.36
C THR A 73 9.90 16.16 19.87
N PRO A 74 10.10 17.18 19.01
CA PRO A 74 10.05 18.57 19.46
C PRO A 74 8.65 19.06 19.84
N TRP A 75 7.60 18.30 19.52
CA TRP A 75 6.20 18.64 19.79
C TRP A 75 5.59 17.86 20.97
N HIS A 76 6.33 16.98 21.63
CA HIS A 76 5.90 16.30 22.86
C HIS A 76 6.85 16.64 24.02
N LYS A 77 6.31 16.66 25.25
CA LYS A 77 7.09 16.99 26.46
C LYS A 77 8.12 15.91 26.83
N GLY A 78 7.96 14.69 26.35
CA GLY A 78 8.84 13.57 26.64
C GLY A 78 8.88 12.54 25.51
N PRO A 79 9.61 11.43 25.70
CA PRO A 79 9.56 10.28 24.82
C PRO A 79 8.10 9.83 24.60
N THR A 80 7.78 9.45 23.36
CA THR A 80 6.43 9.01 22.99
C THR A 80 6.55 7.73 22.19
N LYS A 81 5.73 6.73 22.54
CA LYS A 81 5.66 5.46 21.83
C LYS A 81 4.71 5.59 20.65
N PHE A 82 5.17 5.23 19.46
CA PHE A 82 4.39 5.22 18.23
C PHE A 82 4.24 3.78 17.72
N THR A 83 3.05 3.43 17.25
CA THR A 83 2.74 2.09 16.73
C THR A 83 1.96 2.16 15.44
N GLY A 84 2.33 1.33 14.47
CA GLY A 84 1.64 1.18 13.19
C GLY A 84 2.46 0.33 12.20
N PRO A 85 1.94 0.10 10.98
CA PRO A 85 2.70 -0.56 9.93
C PRO A 85 3.86 0.29 9.41
N LEU A 86 4.87 -0.37 8.86
CA LEU A 86 5.92 0.34 8.14
C LEU A 86 5.37 0.90 6.83
N LEU A 87 5.83 2.09 6.45
CA LEU A 87 5.49 2.71 5.17
C LEU A 87 5.88 1.80 4.00
N ARG A 88 7.01 1.08 4.11
CA ARG A 88 7.46 0.12 3.10
C ARG A 88 6.44 -1.00 2.84
N ASP A 89 5.73 -1.45 3.87
CA ASP A 89 4.78 -2.57 3.76
C ASP A 89 3.48 -2.11 3.10
N ILE A 90 3.02 -0.89 3.40
CA ILE A 90 1.91 -0.26 2.69
C ILE A 90 2.24 -0.09 1.20
N LEU A 91 3.43 0.43 0.88
CA LEU A 91 3.86 0.61 -0.51
C LEU A 91 3.96 -0.74 -1.23
N ALA A 92 4.53 -1.77 -0.58
CA ALA A 92 4.61 -3.12 -1.13
C ALA A 92 3.22 -3.72 -1.38
N ALA A 93 2.27 -3.55 -0.46
CA ALA A 93 0.89 -4.04 -0.59
C ALA A 93 0.14 -3.44 -1.78
N THR A 94 0.56 -2.27 -2.29
CA THR A 94 -0.02 -1.63 -3.47
C THR A 94 0.76 -1.91 -4.76
N GLY A 95 1.89 -2.63 -4.67
CA GLY A 95 2.84 -2.78 -5.77
C GLY A 95 3.37 -1.43 -6.27
N ALA A 96 3.52 -0.45 -5.38
CA ALA A 96 3.98 0.90 -5.69
C ALA A 96 5.41 0.89 -6.24
N SER A 97 5.67 1.73 -7.24
CA SER A 97 7.02 1.99 -7.74
C SER A 97 7.19 3.46 -8.10
N GLY A 98 8.27 4.10 -7.66
CA GLY A 98 8.51 5.52 -7.90
C GLY A 98 9.76 5.99 -7.18
N HIS A 99 9.96 7.29 -7.18
CA HIS A 99 11.09 7.94 -6.49
C HIS A 99 10.61 8.84 -5.36
N THR A 100 9.38 9.33 -5.45
CA THR A 100 8.85 10.33 -4.53
C THR A 100 7.43 10.00 -4.10
N LEU A 101 7.11 10.36 -2.86
CA LEU A 101 5.76 10.29 -2.29
C LEU A 101 5.31 11.71 -1.97
N LEU A 102 4.18 12.13 -2.54
CA LEU A 102 3.47 13.32 -2.11
C LEU A 102 2.44 12.91 -1.05
N ALA A 103 2.79 13.13 0.22
CA ALA A 103 1.92 12.81 1.34
C ALA A 103 0.98 13.99 1.63
N THR A 104 -0.32 13.71 1.77
CA THR A 104 -1.36 14.74 1.93
C THR A 104 -2.18 14.50 3.20
N ALA A 105 -2.41 15.57 3.95
CA ALA A 105 -3.23 15.58 5.15
C ALA A 105 -4.70 15.90 4.87
N VAL A 106 -5.56 15.73 5.88
CA VAL A 106 -6.99 16.06 5.83
C VAL A 106 -7.25 17.53 5.46
N ASN A 107 -6.39 18.45 5.91
CA ASN A 107 -6.48 19.88 5.61
C ASN A 107 -5.75 20.30 4.31
N ASP A 108 -5.46 19.35 3.42
CA ASP A 108 -4.74 19.55 2.15
C ASP A 108 -3.28 20.05 2.27
N TYR A 109 -2.72 20.09 3.49
CA TYR A 109 -1.28 20.26 3.66
C TYR A 109 -0.53 19.08 3.05
N ARG A 110 0.60 19.36 2.39
CA ARG A 110 1.38 18.35 1.68
C ARG A 110 2.86 18.43 2.03
N VAL A 111 3.48 17.25 2.07
CA VAL A 111 4.93 17.10 2.22
C VAL A 111 5.44 16.13 1.17
N THR A 112 6.68 16.34 0.74
CA THR A 112 7.37 15.45 -0.21
C THR A 112 8.36 14.58 0.53
N ILE A 113 8.23 13.27 0.36
CA ILE A 113 9.07 12.25 1.00
C ILE A 113 9.76 11.43 -0.10
N PRO A 114 11.10 11.33 -0.11
CA PRO A 114 11.79 10.38 -0.97
C PRO A 114 11.29 8.97 -0.69
N MET A 115 10.92 8.21 -1.73
CA MET A 115 10.42 6.85 -1.55
C MET A 115 11.48 5.94 -0.91
N GLU A 116 12.77 6.25 -1.09
CA GLU A 116 13.87 5.56 -0.43
C GLU A 116 13.86 5.69 1.11
N ASP A 117 13.25 6.73 1.68
CA ASP A 117 13.15 6.90 3.14
C ASP A 117 12.38 5.72 3.75
N ALA A 118 11.33 5.25 3.06
CA ALA A 118 10.55 4.08 3.49
C ALA A 118 11.45 2.84 3.62
N GLN A 119 12.51 2.73 2.81
CA GLN A 119 13.44 1.61 2.86
C GLN A 119 14.56 1.80 3.88
N LYS A 120 15.07 3.03 4.03
CA LYS A 120 16.25 3.34 4.85
C LYS A 120 15.94 3.54 6.34
N HIS A 121 14.74 4.03 6.69
CA HIS A 121 14.53 4.67 7.98
C HIS A 121 13.43 4.08 8.87
N ASP A 122 12.94 2.86 8.60
CA ASP A 122 11.85 2.23 9.38
C ASP A 122 10.69 3.20 9.67
N VAL A 123 10.30 3.96 8.65
CA VAL A 123 9.23 4.96 8.74
C VAL A 123 7.92 4.23 9.03
N ILE A 124 7.21 4.65 10.08
CA ILE A 124 5.92 4.08 10.46
C ILE A 124 4.79 5.02 10.02
N VAL A 125 3.72 4.44 9.45
CA VAL A 125 2.41 5.08 9.40
C VAL A 125 1.70 4.77 10.71
N VAL A 126 1.78 5.71 11.64
CA VAL A 126 1.32 5.56 13.02
C VAL A 126 -0.19 5.56 13.07
N ARG A 127 -0.76 4.59 13.79
CA ARG A 127 -2.19 4.54 14.14
C ARG A 127 -2.44 4.67 15.65
N LEU A 128 -1.47 4.29 16.49
CA LEU A 128 -1.53 4.46 17.95
C LEU A 128 -0.38 5.33 18.47
N THR A 129 -0.71 6.20 19.42
CA THR A 129 0.25 6.95 20.24
C THR A 129 0.11 6.52 21.69
N ASN A 130 1.20 6.11 22.33
CA ASN A 130 1.21 5.54 23.68
C ASN A 130 0.19 4.40 23.87
N GLY A 131 0.03 3.57 22.83
CA GLY A 131 -0.90 2.43 22.82
C GLY A 131 -2.38 2.80 22.65
N GLN A 132 -2.70 4.09 22.45
CA GLN A 132 -4.08 4.56 22.29
C GLN A 132 -4.35 5.04 20.86
N PRO A 133 -5.56 4.80 20.31
CA PRO A 133 -5.97 5.38 19.03
C PRO A 133 -5.90 6.90 19.03
N MET A 134 -5.58 7.50 17.88
CA MET A 134 -5.47 8.94 17.73
C MET A 134 -6.77 9.53 17.19
N ALA A 135 -7.42 10.41 17.95
CA ALA A 135 -8.58 11.15 17.46
C ALA A 135 -8.16 12.23 16.45
N LEU A 136 -9.07 12.65 15.57
CA LEU A 136 -8.79 13.69 14.56
C LEU A 136 -8.30 15.00 15.21
N ARG A 137 -8.96 15.45 16.29
CA ARG A 137 -8.56 16.63 17.07
C ARG A 137 -7.18 16.50 17.72
N ASP A 138 -6.75 15.25 17.93
CA ASP A 138 -5.48 14.88 18.57
C ASP A 138 -4.47 14.39 17.50
N LYS A 139 -4.51 15.02 16.31
CA LYS A 139 -3.58 14.82 15.19
C LYS A 139 -3.65 13.45 14.49
N GLY A 140 -4.72 12.66 14.74
CA GLY A 140 -4.99 11.38 14.08
C GLY A 140 -5.83 11.48 12.79
N PRO A 141 -6.27 10.35 12.22
CA PRO A 141 -6.05 8.98 12.70
C PRO A 141 -4.69 8.41 12.31
N LEU A 142 -3.98 9.04 11.35
CA LEU A 142 -2.70 8.56 10.82
C LEU A 142 -1.63 9.65 10.85
N LEU A 143 -0.38 9.23 11.04
CA LEU A 143 0.80 10.09 11.06
C LEU A 143 1.98 9.39 10.40
N ILE A 144 2.81 10.10 9.63
CA ILE A 144 4.15 9.61 9.27
C ILE A 144 5.13 9.90 10.40
N MET A 145 5.86 8.90 10.89
CA MET A 145 6.89 9.08 11.92
C MET A 145 8.20 8.38 11.59
N TYR A 146 9.31 9.11 11.83
CA TYR A 146 10.68 8.62 11.75
C TYR A 146 11.23 8.29 13.15
N PRO A 147 12.08 7.27 13.29
CA PRO A 147 12.65 6.85 14.58
C PRO A 147 13.89 7.68 14.97
N PHE A 148 13.67 8.94 15.38
CA PHE A 148 14.75 9.92 15.60
C PHE A 148 15.81 9.54 16.64
N ASP A 149 15.47 8.70 17.61
CA ASP A 149 16.38 8.26 18.67
C ASP A 149 17.21 7.05 18.22
N GLN A 150 16.72 6.26 17.26
CA GLN A 150 17.44 5.11 16.70
C GLN A 150 18.47 5.53 15.64
N GLN A 151 18.17 6.60 14.91
CA GLN A 151 19.04 7.15 13.87
C GLN A 151 19.25 8.64 14.12
N PRO A 152 20.34 9.04 14.82
CA PRO A 152 20.57 10.44 15.20
C PRO A 152 20.59 11.42 14.02
N ALA A 153 21.00 10.97 12.83
CA ALA A 153 20.97 11.77 11.60
C ALA A 153 19.55 12.23 11.20
N LEU A 154 18.51 11.55 11.69
CA LEU A 154 17.12 11.92 11.46
C LEU A 154 16.66 13.10 12.34
N ARG A 155 17.44 13.52 13.34
CA ARG A 155 17.12 14.66 14.21
C ARG A 155 17.38 16.00 13.52
N SER A 156 16.67 16.28 12.44
CA SER A 156 16.82 17.52 11.67
C SER A 156 15.47 18.10 11.25
N ALA A 157 15.46 19.40 10.96
CA ALA A 157 14.27 20.10 10.49
C ALA A 157 13.65 19.44 9.24
N LEU A 158 14.49 18.85 8.38
CA LEU A 158 14.06 18.12 7.20
C LEU A 158 13.12 16.95 7.56
N TYR A 159 13.56 16.03 8.42
CA TYR A 159 12.74 14.86 8.76
C TYR A 159 11.57 15.24 9.68
N PHE A 160 11.73 16.24 10.54
CA PHE A 160 10.61 16.79 11.31
C PHE A 160 9.49 17.32 10.40
N SER A 161 9.85 18.02 9.30
CA SER A 161 8.85 18.50 8.33
C SER A 161 8.17 17.38 7.53
N ARG A 162 8.79 16.20 7.41
CA ARG A 162 8.20 15.02 6.75
C ARG A 162 7.19 14.28 7.62
N CYS A 163 7.16 14.54 8.94
CA CYS A 163 6.18 13.96 9.86
C CYS A 163 4.81 14.66 9.71
N ILE A 164 4.03 14.19 8.74
CA ILE A 164 2.70 14.72 8.45
C ILE A 164 1.62 14.06 9.30
N TRP A 165 0.88 14.87 10.05
CA TRP A 165 -0.29 14.49 10.85
C TRP A 165 -1.55 14.42 10.00
N GLN A 166 -2.54 13.67 10.49
CA GLN A 166 -3.82 13.50 9.80
C GLN A 166 -3.63 13.05 8.35
N LEU A 167 -2.66 12.15 8.12
CA LEU A 167 -2.36 11.62 6.80
C LEU A 167 -3.62 10.97 6.21
N ARG A 168 -3.99 11.35 4.98
CA ARG A 168 -5.09 10.75 4.24
C ARG A 168 -4.68 10.17 2.88
N GLY A 169 -3.55 10.62 2.34
CA GLY A 169 -3.17 10.30 0.96
C GLY A 169 -1.68 10.17 0.76
N LEU A 170 -1.29 9.21 -0.08
CA LEU A 170 0.07 9.05 -0.61
C LEU A 170 -0.02 8.93 -2.13
N GLU A 171 0.53 9.90 -2.84
CA GLU A 171 0.64 9.82 -4.30
C GLU A 171 2.07 9.42 -4.68
N VAL A 172 2.20 8.29 -5.38
CA VAL A 172 3.48 7.73 -5.83
C VAL A 172 3.84 8.31 -7.19
N GLN A 173 5.01 8.93 -7.27
CA GLN A 173 5.55 9.62 -8.45
C GLN A 173 6.90 9.03 -8.89
#